data_AF-A0A2V8QSJ4-F1
#
_entry.id   AF-A0A2V8QSJ4-F1
#
_cell.length_a   1.000
_cell.length_b   1.000
_cell.length_c   1.000
_cell.angle_alpha   90.00
_cell.angle_beta   90.00
_cell.angle_gamma   90.00
#
_symmetry.space_group_name_H-M   'P 1'
#
loop_
_entity.id
_entity.type
_entity.pdbx_description
1 polymer ?
#
loop_
_entity_poly.entity_id
_entity_poly.type
_entity_poly.pdbx_seq_one_letter_code
_entity_poly.pdbx_strand_id
1 'polypeptide(L)'
;EVDFALAVLAGRGFTMLTAHRDQLRSRAIVLFSAGGVLVFTLLAVTVLRPAAFHLAREVPVGILRAPELFVHIAIAVMSAYALWRYSRSKRGAIILVLVVLIFDLAVWGQSSGWYVASPQTTDEYWHQPETVPVLNSIAPKEKSSYRILTAPHQFDPTLPPVPPSVSHSTDWVLWTQPDIYMMHGIQNAAGYDGFGLERYSQLAGRMKVWGELTDPDSTLRGDSRELDVTNVRYLLSMRRQLNTPAPDQDFAKADQRYGDYMFAAESLGLSSLTKGKLLSFSEPAIEVDRVGLVTNLAWSENVPDDTTIARLRLQLTDGRTLKFPLRAGADTSEWSYDRPEIRARIRHRRAAVASSYQVNDAQGNYDAHIFITAIALPKAPKVTGGEIAIVPDPRWPDLSMSVFRISLINEHEGKTYALGRNMVSLDNETETPEAKTQPSPARWNLVAQTKYVDIYENGRAMARAWLAPETQVLNEAAMLEVIRDGKFADGSKWDASTTALLEAPLREEVRQGAPGQAQITRYEPNRIDVSTRADGPAILVLSENHYPGWRAYLDGRAVETLRVDYNLRGVALPAGQHLVEFAYRPKSVLIGMAMSLFAIALLSTGILVNRKYKKLDL
;
A
#
# COMPACT_ATOMS: atom_id res chain seq x y z
N GLU A 1 28.86 14.50 -7.28
CA GLU A 1 30.13 15.12 -6.79
C GLU A 1 31.20 14.12 -6.36
N VAL A 2 30.86 13.06 -5.60
CA VAL A 2 31.83 12.02 -5.18
C VAL A 2 32.48 11.30 -6.38
N ASP A 3 31.73 11.01 -7.45
CA ASP A 3 32.24 10.28 -8.62
C ASP A 3 33.28 11.05 -9.42
N PHE A 4 33.12 12.37 -9.56
CA PHE A 4 34.11 13.22 -10.24
C PHE A 4 35.44 13.26 -9.47
N ALA A 5 35.37 13.38 -8.14
CA ALA A 5 36.56 13.33 -7.29
C ALA A 5 37.26 11.97 -7.40
N LEU A 6 36.52 10.85 -7.41
CA LEU A 6 37.06 9.51 -7.62
C LEU A 6 37.70 9.35 -9.00
N ALA A 7 37.09 9.89 -10.06
CA ALA A 7 37.64 9.86 -11.42
C ALA A 7 38.95 10.65 -11.54
N VAL A 8 39.04 11.83 -10.91
CA VAL A 8 40.28 12.63 -10.86
C VAL A 8 41.39 11.91 -10.09
N LEU A 9 41.05 11.28 -8.96
CA LEU A 9 41.99 10.48 -8.17
C LEU A 9 42.47 9.24 -8.91
N ALA A 10 41.57 8.55 -9.62
CA ALA A 10 41.90 7.42 -10.48
C ALA A 10 42.85 7.85 -11.60
N GLY A 11 42.59 8.97 -12.27
CA GLY A 11 43.47 9.53 -13.30
C GLY A 11 44.86 9.90 -12.77
N ARG A 12 44.95 10.45 -11.55
CA ARG A 12 46.22 10.77 -10.88
C ARG A 12 46.99 9.50 -10.47
N GLY A 13 46.34 8.53 -9.85
CA GLY A 13 46.94 7.23 -9.49
C GLY A 13 47.44 6.48 -10.72
N PHE A 14 46.68 6.55 -11.80
CA PHE A 14 47.03 5.99 -13.09
C PHE A 14 48.22 6.71 -13.76
N THR A 15 48.29 8.04 -13.66
CA THR A 15 49.46 8.82 -14.10
C THR A 15 50.72 8.42 -13.31
N MET A 16 50.59 8.15 -12.01
CA MET A 16 51.68 7.63 -11.18
C MET A 16 52.16 6.24 -11.64
N LEU A 17 51.24 5.31 -11.89
CA LEU A 17 51.52 3.94 -12.38
C LEU A 17 52.20 3.90 -13.75
N THR A 18 51.95 4.91 -14.58
CA THR A 18 52.54 5.05 -15.92
C THR A 18 53.88 5.78 -15.89
N ALA A 19 54.06 6.77 -15.01
CA ALA A 19 55.33 7.48 -14.81
C ALA A 19 56.42 6.60 -14.16
N HIS A 20 56.04 5.66 -13.28
CA HIS A 20 56.98 4.78 -12.57
C HIS A 20 56.95 3.36 -13.16
N ARG A 21 56.91 3.25 -14.49
CA ARG A 21 56.69 2.00 -15.22
C ARG A 21 57.74 0.91 -14.90
N ASP A 22 58.96 1.33 -14.55
CA ASP A 22 60.11 0.46 -14.35
C ASP A 22 60.33 0.05 -12.89
N GLN A 23 59.54 0.59 -11.95
CA GLN A 23 59.64 0.27 -10.52
C GLN A 23 58.57 -0.76 -10.10
N LEU A 24 58.93 -2.04 -10.21
CA LEU A 24 58.08 -3.19 -9.85
C LEU A 24 57.47 -3.10 -8.45
N ARG A 25 58.24 -2.65 -7.45
CA ARG A 25 57.76 -2.51 -6.05
C ARG A 25 56.65 -1.46 -5.93
N SER A 26 56.83 -0.29 -6.53
CA SER A 26 55.84 0.81 -6.49
C SER A 26 54.52 0.40 -7.14
N ARG A 27 54.58 -0.37 -8.23
CA ARG A 27 53.39 -0.94 -8.90
C ARG A 27 52.67 -1.98 -8.07
N ALA A 28 53.41 -2.90 -7.44
CA ALA A 28 52.84 -3.92 -6.58
C ALA A 28 52.10 -3.31 -5.38
N ILE A 29 52.69 -2.29 -4.74
CA ILE A 29 52.09 -1.58 -3.61
C ILE A 29 50.77 -0.89 -4.01
N VAL A 30 50.75 -0.18 -5.13
CA VAL A 30 49.54 0.51 -5.61
C VAL A 30 48.42 -0.48 -5.97
N LEU A 31 48.75 -1.57 -6.68
CA LEU A 31 47.76 -2.59 -7.04
C LEU A 31 47.22 -3.34 -5.83
N PHE A 32 48.09 -3.70 -4.88
CA PHE A 32 47.67 -4.35 -3.63
C PHE A 32 46.79 -3.43 -2.78
N SER A 33 47.13 -2.14 -2.72
CA SER A 33 46.34 -1.14 -1.98
C SER A 33 44.96 -0.94 -2.62
N ALA A 34 44.89 -0.83 -3.95
CA ALA A 34 43.63 -0.70 -4.68
C ALA A 34 42.74 -1.95 -4.53
N GLY A 35 43.33 -3.15 -4.66
CA GLY A 35 42.63 -4.41 -4.42
C GLY A 35 42.12 -4.54 -2.98
N GLY A 36 42.94 -4.17 -1.99
CA GLY A 36 42.56 -4.16 -0.58
C GLY A 36 41.40 -3.21 -0.29
N VAL A 37 41.43 -1.98 -0.84
CA VAL A 37 40.34 -1.00 -0.70
C VAL A 37 39.06 -1.51 -1.36
N LEU A 38 39.13 -2.11 -2.55
CA LEU A 38 37.97 -2.69 -3.22
C LEU A 38 37.34 -3.84 -2.42
N VAL A 39 38.16 -4.79 -1.97
CA VAL A 39 37.70 -5.93 -1.16
C VAL A 39 37.09 -5.45 0.16
N PHE A 40 37.73 -4.52 0.86
CA PHE A 40 37.20 -3.94 2.08
C PHE A 40 35.88 -3.20 1.84
N THR A 41 35.77 -2.43 0.76
CA THR A 41 34.53 -1.72 0.39
C THR A 41 33.40 -2.71 0.09
N LEU A 42 33.68 -3.77 -0.68
CA LEU A 42 32.70 -4.83 -0.97
C LEU A 42 32.26 -5.52 0.32
N LEU A 43 33.19 -5.94 1.18
CA LEU A 43 32.86 -6.55 2.49
C LEU A 43 32.09 -5.60 3.40
N ALA A 44 32.43 -4.31 3.42
CA ALA A 44 31.73 -3.31 4.22
C ALA A 44 30.28 -3.11 3.75
N VAL A 45 30.06 -3.13 2.43
CA VAL A 45 28.75 -2.95 1.82
C VAL A 45 27.91 -4.23 1.84
N THR A 46 28.49 -5.43 1.84
CA THR A 46 27.71 -6.68 1.76
C THR A 46 27.62 -7.45 3.08
N VAL A 47 28.68 -7.45 3.89
CA VAL A 47 28.78 -8.28 5.11
C VAL A 47 28.69 -7.44 6.38
N LEU A 48 29.26 -6.23 6.40
CA LEU A 48 29.29 -5.37 7.59
C LEU A 48 28.06 -4.45 7.73
N ARG A 49 26.98 -4.68 6.95
CA ARG A 49 25.73 -3.92 7.15
C ARG A 49 25.12 -4.30 8.50
N PRO A 50 24.85 -3.33 9.40
CA PRO A 50 24.12 -3.63 10.62
C PRO A 50 22.73 -4.16 10.27
N ALA A 51 22.23 -5.16 11.02
CA ALA A 51 20.90 -5.74 10.81
C ALA A 51 19.76 -4.69 10.81
N ALA A 52 19.96 -3.54 11.46
CA ALA A 52 19.03 -2.42 11.45
C ALA A 52 18.80 -1.78 10.05
N PHE A 53 19.57 -2.17 9.02
CA PHE A 53 19.47 -1.66 7.65
C PHE A 53 18.91 -2.69 6.66
N HIS A 54 18.27 -3.76 7.14
CA HIS A 54 17.51 -4.64 6.26
C HIS A 54 16.32 -3.87 5.66
N LEU A 55 16.30 -3.86 4.32
CA LEU A 55 15.23 -3.24 3.55
C LEU A 55 14.05 -4.20 3.53
N ALA A 56 12.83 -3.66 3.51
CA ALA A 56 11.60 -4.45 3.37
C ALA A 56 11.50 -5.29 2.07
N ARG A 57 12.46 -5.16 1.14
CA ARG A 57 12.55 -5.97 -0.08
C ARG A 57 13.40 -7.22 0.15
N GLU A 58 12.76 -8.39 0.06
CA GLU A 58 13.43 -9.69 -0.14
C GLU A 58 13.68 -10.03 -1.63
N VAL A 59 13.23 -9.18 -2.56
CA VAL A 59 13.33 -9.46 -3.99
C VAL A 59 14.81 -9.50 -4.42
N PRO A 60 15.26 -10.53 -5.16
CA PRO A 60 16.64 -10.61 -5.61
C PRO A 60 17.02 -9.37 -6.41
N VAL A 61 18.00 -8.64 -5.89
CA VAL A 61 18.59 -7.48 -6.54
C VAL A 61 19.38 -7.99 -7.74
N GLY A 62 18.90 -7.69 -8.95
CA GLY A 62 19.49 -8.15 -10.21
C GLY A 62 19.56 -7.03 -11.24
N ILE A 63 20.44 -7.18 -12.23
CA ILE A 63 20.75 -6.12 -13.20
C ILE A 63 19.54 -5.59 -13.98
N LEU A 64 18.53 -6.43 -14.22
CA LEU A 64 17.29 -6.04 -14.91
C LEU A 64 16.28 -5.34 -13.99
N ARG A 65 16.37 -5.54 -12.68
CA ARG A 65 15.40 -5.01 -11.69
C ARG A 65 15.91 -3.79 -10.93
N ALA A 66 17.22 -3.69 -10.76
CA ALA A 66 17.88 -2.57 -10.09
C ALA A 66 19.14 -2.14 -10.89
N PRO A 67 18.99 -1.81 -12.20
CA PRO A 67 20.12 -1.43 -13.05
C PRO A 67 20.96 -0.31 -12.44
N GLU A 68 20.37 0.61 -11.68
CA GLU A 68 21.04 1.69 -10.95
C GLU A 68 22.16 1.21 -10.03
N LEU A 69 22.06 0.01 -9.45
CA LEU A 69 23.10 -0.55 -8.58
C LEU A 69 24.25 -1.20 -9.37
N PHE A 70 23.98 -1.73 -10.57
CA PHE A 70 24.95 -2.52 -11.34
C PHE A 70 25.62 -1.74 -12.48
N VAL A 71 24.95 -0.72 -13.00
CA VAL A 71 25.45 0.15 -14.08
C VAL A 71 26.73 0.85 -13.63
N HIS A 72 26.80 1.35 -12.40
CA HIS A 72 28.04 1.94 -11.84
C HIS A 72 29.19 0.92 -11.77
N ILE A 73 28.90 -0.34 -11.47
CA ILE A 73 29.91 -1.41 -11.46
C ILE A 73 30.42 -1.68 -12.89
N ALA A 74 29.52 -1.77 -13.86
CA ALA A 74 29.88 -1.94 -15.27
C ALA A 74 30.73 -0.78 -15.79
N ILE A 75 30.36 0.46 -15.45
CA ILE A 75 31.13 1.67 -15.79
C ILE A 75 32.50 1.65 -15.11
N ALA A 76 32.59 1.24 -13.85
CA ALA A 76 33.87 1.10 -13.16
C ALA A 76 34.79 0.09 -13.86
N VAL A 77 34.26 -1.05 -14.31
CA VAL A 77 35.01 -2.07 -15.09
C VAL A 77 35.46 -1.51 -16.45
N MET A 78 34.57 -0.85 -17.18
CA MET A 78 34.91 -0.20 -18.46
C MET A 78 35.98 0.88 -18.28
N SER A 79 35.89 1.66 -17.21
CA SER A 79 36.87 2.69 -16.85
C SER A 79 38.23 2.08 -16.53
N ALA A 80 38.26 0.99 -15.76
CA ALA A 80 39.48 0.24 -15.47
C ALA A 80 40.13 -0.31 -16.74
N TYR A 81 39.33 -0.88 -17.66
CA TYR A 81 39.81 -1.38 -18.95
C TYR A 81 40.34 -0.26 -19.85
N ALA A 82 39.62 0.86 -19.96
CA ALA A 82 40.02 2.01 -20.77
C ALA A 82 41.35 2.61 -20.27
N LEU A 83 41.49 2.77 -18.95
CA LEU A 83 42.73 3.18 -18.31
C LEU A 83 43.84 2.15 -18.57
N TRP A 84 43.61 0.86 -18.36
CA TRP A 84 44.60 -0.18 -18.66
C TRP A 84 45.09 -0.11 -20.12
N ARG A 85 44.17 0.08 -21.08
CA ARG A 85 44.52 0.21 -22.50
C ARG A 85 45.35 1.46 -22.77
N TYR A 86 44.99 2.59 -22.16
CA TYR A 86 45.77 3.84 -22.22
C TYR A 86 47.19 3.62 -21.69
N SER A 87 47.34 2.79 -20.65
CA SER A 87 48.65 2.54 -20.04
C SER A 87 49.57 1.79 -20.98
N ARG A 88 49.01 1.02 -21.92
CA ARG A 88 49.73 0.18 -22.90
C ARG A 88 49.97 0.92 -24.22
N SER A 89 49.00 1.70 -24.70
CA SER A 89 49.06 2.47 -25.95
C SER A 89 48.26 3.76 -25.85
N LYS A 90 48.87 4.91 -26.16
CA LYS A 90 48.20 6.22 -26.10
C LYS A 90 47.24 6.46 -27.29
N ARG A 91 47.55 5.91 -28.48
CA ARG A 91 46.72 6.08 -29.68
C ARG A 91 45.47 5.20 -29.58
N GLY A 92 44.29 5.79 -29.80
CA GLY A 92 42.97 5.14 -29.68
C GLY A 92 42.44 4.99 -28.25
N ALA A 93 43.31 4.82 -27.26
CA ALA A 93 42.89 4.70 -25.86
C ALA A 93 42.39 6.02 -25.24
N ILE A 94 42.87 7.18 -25.71
CA ILE A 94 42.29 8.48 -25.33
C ILE A 94 40.82 8.56 -25.77
N ILE A 95 40.52 8.11 -26.98
CA ILE A 95 39.15 8.08 -27.50
C ILE A 95 38.30 7.14 -26.65
N LEU A 96 38.81 5.95 -26.30
CA LEU A 96 38.11 5.01 -25.43
C LEU A 96 37.83 5.60 -24.03
N VAL A 97 38.81 6.27 -23.42
CA VAL A 97 38.63 6.94 -22.12
C VAL A 97 37.58 8.05 -22.22
N LEU A 98 37.62 8.87 -23.27
CA LEU A 98 36.63 9.92 -23.50
C LEU A 98 35.23 9.35 -23.72
N VAL A 99 35.10 8.25 -24.49
CA VAL A 99 33.81 7.57 -24.72
C VAL A 99 33.26 7.03 -23.41
N VAL A 100 34.07 6.36 -22.59
CA VAL A 100 33.63 5.84 -21.29
C VAL A 100 33.24 6.97 -20.35
N LEU A 101 33.98 8.08 -20.33
CA LEU A 101 33.65 9.26 -19.51
C LEU A 101 32.36 9.93 -19.95
N ILE A 102 32.16 10.12 -21.27
CA ILE A 102 30.93 10.68 -21.82
C ILE A 102 29.75 9.76 -21.51
N PHE A 103 29.94 8.45 -21.65
CA PHE A 103 28.92 7.47 -21.32
C PHE A 103 28.56 7.48 -19.83
N ASP A 104 29.56 7.52 -18.94
CA ASP A 104 29.36 7.65 -17.48
C ASP A 104 28.56 8.92 -17.14
N LEU A 105 28.98 10.07 -17.67
CA LEU A 105 28.29 11.34 -17.49
C LEU A 105 26.88 11.37 -18.10
N ALA A 106 26.65 10.67 -19.22
CA ALA A 106 25.34 10.59 -19.86
C ALA A 106 24.38 9.64 -19.13
N VAL A 107 24.92 8.60 -18.50
CA VAL A 107 24.15 7.62 -17.71
C VAL A 107 23.92 8.11 -16.27
N TRP A 108 24.73 9.06 -15.80
CA TRP A 108 24.53 9.79 -14.56
C TRP A 108 23.16 10.49 -14.55
N GLY A 109 22.32 10.14 -13.58
CA GLY A 109 20.93 10.60 -13.47
C GLY A 109 19.92 9.82 -14.33
N GLN A 110 20.33 9.20 -15.44
CA GLN A 110 19.41 8.39 -16.27
C GLN A 110 19.09 7.03 -15.64
N SER A 111 20.02 6.43 -14.90
CA SER A 111 19.80 5.16 -14.21
C SER A 111 18.87 5.29 -12.99
N SER A 112 18.75 6.48 -12.41
CA SER A 112 17.93 6.72 -11.22
C SER A 112 16.43 6.91 -11.51
N GLY A 113 15.97 6.69 -12.75
CA GLY A 113 14.55 6.78 -13.13
C GLY A 113 14.02 8.19 -13.44
N TRP A 114 14.86 9.23 -13.45
CA TRP A 114 14.43 10.63 -13.58
C TRP A 114 14.03 11.02 -15.02
N TYR A 115 14.25 10.13 -16.00
CA TYR A 115 13.96 10.37 -17.41
C TYR A 115 12.50 10.09 -17.82
N VAL A 116 11.72 9.37 -16.99
CA VAL A 116 10.34 9.05 -17.34
C VAL A 116 9.46 10.28 -17.06
N ALA A 117 9.51 11.24 -17.98
CA ALA A 117 8.78 12.51 -17.99
C ALA A 117 9.02 13.42 -16.78
N SER A 118 10.02 14.30 -16.86
CA SER A 118 10.09 15.46 -15.95
C SER A 118 8.76 16.23 -16.04
N PRO A 119 8.07 16.49 -14.92
CA PRO A 119 6.81 17.20 -14.94
C PRO A 119 6.93 18.57 -15.60
N GLN A 120 6.09 18.88 -16.59
CA GLN A 120 5.96 20.23 -17.15
C GLN A 120 5.30 21.14 -16.12
N THR A 121 5.53 22.46 -16.19
CA THR A 121 4.93 23.42 -15.23
C THR A 121 3.40 23.46 -15.24
N THR A 122 2.79 22.91 -16.30
CA THR A 122 1.34 22.74 -16.44
C THR A 122 0.83 21.44 -15.86
N ASP A 123 1.72 20.54 -15.45
CA ASP A 123 1.32 19.26 -14.89
C ASP A 123 0.82 19.43 -13.46
N GLU A 124 -0.09 18.53 -13.10
CA GLU A 124 -0.80 18.54 -11.83
C GLU A 124 0.15 18.49 -10.60
N TYR A 125 1.39 18.00 -10.76
CA TYR A 125 2.45 18.01 -9.74
C TYR A 125 2.79 19.41 -9.18
N TRP A 126 2.61 20.46 -9.98
CA TRP A 126 2.92 21.84 -9.57
C TRP A 126 1.72 22.56 -8.96
N HIS A 127 0.56 21.90 -8.93
CA HIS A 127 -0.63 22.41 -8.29
C HIS A 127 -0.76 21.87 -6.87
N GLN A 128 -1.29 22.69 -5.97
CA GLN A 128 -1.57 22.25 -4.61
C GLN A 128 -2.80 21.32 -4.63
N PRO A 129 -2.73 20.12 -4.02
CA PRO A 129 -3.89 19.23 -3.93
C PRO A 129 -5.08 19.90 -3.23
N GLU A 130 -6.30 19.64 -3.70
CA GLU A 130 -7.53 20.15 -3.09
C GLU A 130 -7.70 19.76 -1.61
N THR A 131 -7.11 18.63 -1.22
CA THR A 131 -7.11 18.11 0.14
C THR A 131 -6.24 18.93 1.09
N VAL A 132 -5.21 19.65 0.61
CA VAL A 132 -4.29 20.40 1.48
C VAL A 132 -4.96 21.63 2.11
N PRO A 133 -5.68 22.50 1.37
CA PRO A 133 -6.47 23.57 1.97
C PRO A 133 -7.50 23.06 2.98
N VAL A 134 -8.16 21.92 2.68
CA VAL A 134 -9.13 21.30 3.59
C VAL A 134 -8.46 20.80 4.86
N LEU A 135 -7.32 20.11 4.76
CA LEU A 135 -6.54 19.71 5.94
C LEU A 135 -6.10 20.92 6.77
N ASN A 136 -5.68 22.02 6.13
CA ASN A 136 -5.30 23.24 6.86
C ASN A 136 -6.48 23.88 7.62
N SER A 137 -7.74 23.60 7.24
CA SER A 137 -8.92 24.14 7.94
C SER A 137 -9.42 23.24 9.06
N ILE A 138 -9.28 21.91 8.93
CA ILE A 138 -9.80 20.95 9.92
C ILE A 138 -8.73 20.41 10.88
N ALA A 139 -7.46 20.39 10.48
CA ALA A 139 -6.37 19.80 11.26
C ALA A 139 -5.70 20.81 12.22
N PRO A 140 -4.94 20.33 13.23
CA PRO A 140 -4.14 21.20 14.08
C PRO A 140 -3.20 22.10 13.25
N LYS A 141 -3.06 23.37 13.66
CA LYS A 141 -2.20 24.34 12.97
C LYS A 141 -0.74 23.89 12.87
N GLU A 142 -0.25 23.21 13.90
CA GLU A 142 1.09 22.62 13.91
C GLU A 142 1.09 21.30 13.12
N LYS A 143 1.55 21.34 11.88
CA LYS A 143 1.54 20.19 10.95
C LYS A 143 2.43 19.01 11.40
N SER A 144 3.43 19.26 12.25
CA SER A 144 4.26 18.21 12.87
C SER A 144 3.53 17.39 13.93
N SER A 145 2.37 17.85 14.42
CA SER A 145 1.62 17.19 15.49
C SER A 145 0.79 15.99 15.04
N TYR A 146 0.63 15.79 13.74
CA TYR A 146 -0.15 14.69 13.16
C TYR A 146 0.51 14.12 11.90
N ARG A 147 0.19 12.86 11.59
CA ARG A 147 0.40 12.27 10.26
C ARG A 147 -0.94 12.03 9.57
N ILE A 148 -0.87 12.02 8.24
CA ILE A 148 -1.91 11.44 7.39
C ILE A 148 -1.50 10.04 6.96
N LEU A 149 -2.46 9.29 6.43
CA LEU A 149 -2.22 8.11 5.61
C LEU A 149 -3.02 8.29 4.33
N THR A 150 -2.37 8.12 3.17
CA THR A 150 -3.07 8.10 1.88
C THR A 150 -3.38 6.65 1.51
N ALA A 151 -4.63 6.37 1.17
CA ALA A 151 -5.08 5.09 0.67
C ALA A 151 -5.51 5.27 -0.80
N PRO A 152 -4.86 4.57 -1.76
CA PRO A 152 -5.24 4.62 -3.16
C PRO A 152 -6.54 3.85 -3.46
N HIS A 153 -7.20 3.30 -2.44
CA HIS A 153 -8.43 2.53 -2.57
C HIS A 153 -9.57 3.21 -1.82
N GLN A 154 -10.80 2.87 -2.19
CA GLN A 154 -11.98 3.32 -1.49
C GLN A 154 -12.05 2.67 -0.11
N PHE A 155 -12.16 3.52 0.90
CA PHE A 155 -12.38 3.15 2.28
C PHE A 155 -13.71 3.74 2.74
N ASP A 156 -14.55 2.86 3.28
CA ASP A 156 -15.78 3.22 3.96
C ASP A 156 -15.83 2.37 5.24
N PRO A 157 -15.79 2.98 6.44
CA PRO A 157 -15.80 2.25 7.70
C PRO A 157 -17.13 1.52 7.96
N THR A 158 -18.19 1.87 7.22
CA THR A 158 -19.51 1.21 7.31
C THR A 158 -19.60 -0.02 6.41
N LEU A 159 -18.71 -0.15 5.43
CA LEU A 159 -18.63 -1.31 4.56
C LEU A 159 -17.67 -2.36 5.15
N PRO A 160 -18.01 -3.65 5.05
CA PRO A 160 -17.17 -4.72 5.57
C PRO A 160 -15.91 -4.93 4.73
N PRO A 161 -14.94 -5.67 5.28
CA PRO A 161 -13.63 -5.88 4.68
C PRO A 161 -13.66 -6.48 3.26
N VAL A 162 -12.77 -6.01 2.39
CA VAL A 162 -12.55 -6.47 1.02
C VAL A 162 -11.35 -7.44 1.01
N PRO A 163 -11.47 -8.66 0.47
CA PRO A 163 -10.36 -9.63 0.48
C PRO A 163 -9.06 -9.09 -0.14
N PRO A 164 -7.87 -9.48 0.36
CA PRO A 164 -6.56 -8.95 -0.07
C PRO A 164 -6.18 -9.18 -1.55
N SER A 165 -6.99 -9.91 -2.31
CA SER A 165 -6.75 -10.23 -3.72
C SER A 165 -7.28 -9.17 -4.70
N VAL A 166 -7.89 -8.08 -4.22
CA VAL A 166 -8.34 -6.96 -5.07
C VAL A 166 -7.16 -6.02 -5.33
N SER A 167 -6.30 -6.42 -6.26
CA SER A 167 -5.19 -5.61 -6.76
C SER A 167 -5.69 -4.34 -7.45
N HIS A 168 -5.15 -3.20 -6.99
CA HIS A 168 -4.97 -1.90 -7.62
C HIS A 168 -6.11 -1.37 -8.50
N SER A 169 -6.77 -0.29 -8.07
CA SER A 169 -7.42 0.59 -9.04
C SER A 169 -6.39 0.98 -10.10
N THR A 170 -6.79 0.86 -11.37
CA THR A 170 -6.03 1.40 -12.50
C THR A 170 -6.06 2.93 -12.52
N ASP A 171 -6.88 3.54 -11.66
CA ASP A 171 -7.00 4.98 -11.53
C ASP A 171 -5.86 5.50 -10.67
N TRP A 172 -4.80 5.91 -11.34
CA TRP A 172 -3.69 6.61 -10.74
C TRP A 172 -4.14 8.03 -10.38
N VAL A 173 -4.32 8.30 -9.09
CA VAL A 173 -4.57 9.66 -8.60
C VAL A 173 -3.29 10.18 -7.97
N LEU A 174 -2.64 11.12 -8.66
CA LEU A 174 -1.41 11.77 -8.20
C LEU A 174 -1.52 12.26 -6.74
N TRP A 175 -2.68 12.78 -6.36
CA TRP A 175 -2.96 13.28 -5.01
C TRP A 175 -3.03 12.23 -3.89
N THR A 176 -2.89 10.94 -4.22
CA THR A 176 -2.76 9.87 -3.21
C THR A 176 -1.30 9.46 -2.99
N GLN A 177 -0.35 10.05 -3.74
CA GLN A 177 1.08 9.81 -3.57
C GLN A 177 1.59 10.44 -2.27
N PRO A 178 2.34 9.70 -1.43
CA PRO A 178 2.81 10.20 -0.14
C PRO A 178 3.65 11.48 -0.22
N ASP A 179 4.57 11.54 -1.19
CA ASP A 179 5.55 12.62 -1.36
C ASP A 179 4.92 14.00 -1.57
N ILE A 180 3.73 14.03 -2.20
CA ILE A 180 3.07 15.29 -2.55
C ILE A 180 2.71 16.11 -1.31
N TYR A 181 2.26 15.46 -0.23
CA TYR A 181 1.89 16.16 1.00
C TYR A 181 3.09 16.70 1.77
N MET A 182 4.25 16.05 1.66
CA MET A 182 5.48 16.52 2.29
C MET A 182 5.95 17.85 1.70
N MET A 183 5.75 18.09 0.40
CA MET A 183 6.02 19.41 -0.21
C MET A 183 5.21 20.55 0.43
N HIS A 184 4.09 20.22 1.09
CA HIS A 184 3.24 21.15 1.82
C HIS A 184 3.41 21.07 3.35
N GLY A 185 4.46 20.39 3.83
CA GLY A 185 4.79 20.22 5.24
C GLY A 185 3.86 19.27 6.00
N ILE A 186 3.05 18.47 5.31
CA ILE A 186 2.13 17.50 5.92
C ILE A 186 2.77 16.11 5.84
N GLN A 187 2.94 15.48 6.99
CA GLN A 187 3.61 14.19 7.06
C GLN A 187 2.67 13.03 6.76
N ASN A 188 3.14 11.99 6.08
CA ASN A 188 2.41 10.81 5.67
C ASN A 188 3.11 9.57 6.24
N ALA A 189 2.34 8.71 6.91
CA ALA A 189 2.86 7.46 7.45
C ALA A 189 3.25 6.45 6.36
N ALA A 190 2.79 6.64 5.12
CA ALA A 190 3.24 5.86 3.97
C ALA A 190 4.76 5.88 3.71
N GLY A 191 5.48 6.85 4.29
CA GLY A 191 6.89 7.08 3.99
C GLY A 191 7.09 7.82 2.67
N TYR A 192 8.35 8.06 2.33
CA TYR A 192 8.77 8.93 1.22
C TYR A 192 9.90 8.33 0.37
N ASP A 193 10.21 7.06 0.60
CA ASP A 193 11.37 6.41 0.00
C ASP A 193 11.08 4.93 -0.22
N GLY A 194 11.50 4.41 -1.37
CA GLY A 194 11.44 3.00 -1.71
C GLY A 194 12.36 2.11 -0.88
N PHE A 195 13.22 2.71 -0.05
CA PHE A 195 14.09 2.03 0.91
C PHE A 195 13.50 1.96 2.33
N GLY A 196 12.20 1.71 2.45
CA GLY A 196 11.52 1.52 3.74
C GLY A 196 12.18 0.45 4.61
N LEU A 197 12.37 0.78 5.89
CA LEU A 197 12.86 -0.17 6.90
C LEU A 197 11.82 -1.26 7.11
N GLU A 198 12.26 -2.52 7.13
CA GLU A 198 11.39 -3.67 7.32
C GLU A 198 10.51 -3.54 8.57
N ARG A 199 11.11 -3.16 9.71
CA ARG A 199 10.36 -2.96 10.96
C ARG A 199 9.35 -1.82 10.88
N TYR A 200 9.65 -0.74 10.16
CA TYR A 200 8.65 0.31 9.98
C TYR A 200 7.46 -0.19 9.14
N SER A 201 7.77 -0.88 8.03
CA SER A 201 6.76 -1.49 7.16
C SER A 201 5.85 -2.44 7.96
N GLN A 202 6.44 -3.33 8.77
CA GLN A 202 5.69 -4.27 9.61
C GLN A 202 4.79 -3.56 10.64
N LEU A 203 5.27 -2.49 11.28
CA LEU A 203 4.50 -1.69 12.25
C LEU A 203 3.39 -0.86 11.59
N ALA A 204 3.55 -0.48 10.33
CA ALA A 204 2.59 0.34 9.60
C ALA A 204 1.60 -0.51 8.78
N GLY A 205 1.16 -1.67 9.29
CA GLY A 205 0.20 -2.53 8.58
C GLY A 205 0.81 -3.32 7.40
N ARG A 206 2.07 -3.75 7.56
CA ARG A 206 2.86 -4.43 6.50
C ARG A 206 2.87 -3.61 5.21
N MET A 207 3.21 -2.35 5.35
CA MET A 207 3.11 -1.36 4.29
C MET A 207 4.11 -1.64 3.17
N LYS A 208 3.64 -1.63 1.93
CA LYS A 208 4.46 -1.78 0.73
C LYS A 208 5.14 -0.44 0.38
N VAL A 209 6.06 -0.51 -0.59
CA VAL A 209 6.91 0.60 -1.06
C VAL A 209 6.15 1.88 -1.41
N TRP A 210 4.90 1.78 -1.85
CA TRP A 210 4.09 2.93 -2.29
C TRP A 210 2.98 3.32 -1.30
N GLY A 211 3.12 2.92 -0.03
CA GLY A 211 2.14 3.25 1.03
C GLY A 211 0.93 2.33 1.10
N GLU A 212 0.82 1.36 0.19
CA GLU A 212 -0.27 0.38 0.19
C GLU A 212 -0.16 -0.59 1.38
N LEU A 213 -1.27 -0.79 2.08
CA LEU A 213 -1.36 -1.78 3.15
C LEU A 213 -1.54 -3.18 2.56
N THR A 214 -0.80 -4.17 3.06
CA THR A 214 -0.95 -5.55 2.57
C THR A 214 -2.30 -6.16 2.99
N ASP A 215 -2.80 -5.77 4.17
CA ASP A 215 -4.13 -6.11 4.67
C ASP A 215 -4.76 -4.82 5.24
N PRO A 216 -5.42 -4.02 4.39
CA PRO A 216 -5.99 -2.74 4.80
C PRO A 216 -7.09 -2.94 5.85
N ASP A 217 -7.76 -4.09 5.87
CA ASP A 217 -8.88 -4.32 6.76
C ASP A 217 -8.47 -4.63 8.18
N SER A 218 -7.49 -5.51 8.37
CA SER A 218 -6.91 -5.73 9.70
C SER A 218 -6.39 -4.43 10.29
N THR A 219 -5.78 -3.59 9.44
CA THR A 219 -5.13 -2.35 9.84
C THR A 219 -6.11 -1.21 10.09
N LEU A 220 -7.12 -1.03 9.23
CA LEU A 220 -8.05 0.11 9.28
C LEU A 220 -9.33 -0.21 10.05
N ARG A 221 -9.91 -1.40 9.89
CA ARG A 221 -11.22 -1.77 10.46
C ARG A 221 -11.12 -2.63 11.73
N GLY A 222 -9.99 -3.28 11.96
CA GLY A 222 -9.74 -4.10 13.16
C GLY A 222 -9.43 -3.31 14.44
N ASP A 223 -9.06 -4.04 15.49
CA ASP A 223 -8.59 -3.48 16.77
C ASP A 223 -7.10 -3.04 16.74
N SER A 224 -6.45 -3.16 15.58
CA SER A 224 -5.05 -2.79 15.39
C SER A 224 -4.74 -1.36 15.83
N ARG A 225 -3.68 -1.25 16.63
CA ARG A 225 -3.13 -0.01 17.16
C ARG A 225 -1.97 0.54 16.33
N GLU A 226 -1.60 -0.14 15.24
CA GLU A 226 -0.49 0.21 14.33
C GLU A 226 -0.54 1.69 13.87
N LEU A 227 -1.69 2.14 13.35
CA LEU A 227 -1.87 3.52 12.91
C LEU A 227 -2.03 4.51 14.06
N ASP A 228 -2.45 4.02 15.23
CA ASP A 228 -2.72 4.85 16.39
C ASP A 228 -1.39 5.30 17.02
N VAL A 229 -0.46 4.36 17.23
CA VAL A 229 0.88 4.61 17.79
C VAL A 229 1.83 5.29 16.81
N THR A 230 1.55 5.23 15.50
CA THR A 230 2.27 5.98 14.47
C THR A 230 1.70 7.38 14.24
N ASN A 231 0.76 7.83 15.07
CA ASN A 231 0.19 9.19 15.05
C ASN A 231 -0.55 9.52 13.73
N VAL A 232 -1.11 8.51 13.06
CA VAL A 232 -1.98 8.72 11.89
C VAL A 232 -3.34 9.22 12.36
N ARG A 233 -3.56 10.52 12.20
CA ARG A 233 -4.80 11.19 12.59
C ARG A 233 -5.79 11.30 11.44
N TYR A 234 -5.33 11.43 10.20
CA TYR A 234 -6.23 11.52 9.05
C TYR A 234 -5.94 10.43 8.03
N LEU A 235 -7.00 9.80 7.53
CA LEU A 235 -6.95 8.88 6.40
C LEU A 235 -7.57 9.60 5.20
N LEU A 236 -6.80 9.68 4.11
CA LEU A 236 -7.24 10.22 2.83
C LEU A 236 -7.47 9.05 1.91
N SER A 237 -8.73 8.73 1.68
CA SER A 237 -9.16 7.62 0.83
C SER A 237 -9.67 8.17 -0.49
N MET A 238 -9.47 7.42 -1.59
CA MET A 238 -10.23 7.72 -2.79
C MET A 238 -11.72 7.69 -2.47
N ARG A 239 -12.41 8.77 -2.85
CA ARG A 239 -13.85 8.86 -2.70
C ARG A 239 -14.46 7.84 -3.64
N ARG A 240 -15.43 7.08 -3.14
CA ARG A 240 -16.35 6.39 -4.03
C ARG A 240 -17.10 7.47 -4.78
N GLN A 241 -16.71 7.72 -6.03
CA GLN A 241 -17.67 8.24 -6.98
C GLN A 241 -18.72 7.13 -7.06
N LEU A 242 -19.76 7.24 -6.23
CA LEU A 242 -21.06 6.71 -6.62
C LEU A 242 -21.17 7.16 -8.07
N ASN A 243 -21.36 6.21 -8.97
CA ASN A 243 -21.77 6.54 -10.32
C ASN A 243 -23.02 7.39 -10.14
N THR A 244 -22.83 8.70 -10.07
CA THR A 244 -23.84 9.67 -10.37
C THR A 244 -24.16 9.24 -11.78
N PRO A 245 -25.40 8.78 -12.07
CA PRO A 245 -25.73 8.42 -13.42
C PRO A 245 -25.27 9.61 -14.26
N ALA A 246 -24.41 9.34 -15.25
CA ALA A 246 -24.20 10.33 -16.28
C ALA A 246 -25.61 10.79 -16.68
N PRO A 247 -25.87 12.11 -16.86
CA PRO A 247 -27.20 12.62 -17.12
C PRO A 247 -27.95 11.93 -18.27
N ASP A 248 -27.27 11.10 -19.07
CA ASP A 248 -27.84 10.19 -20.07
C ASP A 248 -27.25 8.75 -19.95
N GLN A 249 -27.59 7.97 -18.92
CA GLN A 249 -27.53 6.50 -19.05
C GLN A 249 -28.80 6.03 -19.75
N ASP A 250 -28.78 6.06 -21.08
CA ASP A 250 -29.83 5.43 -21.86
C ASP A 250 -29.85 3.93 -21.59
N PHE A 251 -31.05 3.39 -21.33
CA PHE A 251 -31.25 1.95 -21.29
C PHE A 251 -30.79 1.32 -22.60
N ALA A 252 -30.28 0.08 -22.52
CA ALA A 252 -29.97 -0.67 -23.72
C ALA A 252 -31.25 -0.89 -24.54
N LYS A 253 -31.11 -0.95 -25.86
CA LYS A 253 -32.24 -1.22 -26.75
C LYS A 253 -32.78 -2.63 -26.47
N ALA A 254 -34.07 -2.73 -26.15
CA ALA A 254 -34.75 -3.99 -25.88
C ALA A 254 -35.25 -4.64 -27.18
N ASP A 255 -34.36 -5.25 -27.97
CA ASP A 255 -34.69 -5.84 -29.28
C ASP A 255 -34.49 -7.36 -29.38
N GLN A 256 -34.05 -8.02 -28.30
CA GLN A 256 -34.02 -9.48 -28.21
C GLN A 256 -35.19 -10.01 -27.39
N ARG A 257 -35.99 -10.90 -27.98
CA ARG A 257 -37.12 -11.54 -27.31
C ARG A 257 -36.72 -12.87 -26.66
N TYR A 258 -37.13 -13.07 -25.41
CA TYR A 258 -37.10 -14.35 -24.71
C TYR A 258 -38.47 -14.55 -24.05
N GLY A 259 -39.17 -15.65 -24.39
CA GLY A 259 -40.58 -15.82 -24.01
C GLY A 259 -41.42 -14.63 -24.50
N ASP A 260 -42.23 -14.06 -23.61
CA ASP A 260 -43.07 -12.90 -23.91
C ASP A 260 -42.37 -11.54 -23.69
N TYR A 261 -41.13 -11.55 -23.20
CA TYR A 261 -40.45 -10.34 -22.71
C TYR A 261 -39.25 -9.94 -23.58
N MET A 262 -38.98 -8.64 -23.63
CA MET A 262 -37.87 -8.05 -24.39
C MET A 262 -36.67 -7.78 -23.48
N PHE A 263 -35.47 -7.96 -24.03
CA PHE A 263 -34.19 -7.76 -23.37
C PHE A 263 -33.17 -7.15 -24.34
N ALA A 264 -32.03 -6.71 -23.81
CA ALA A 264 -30.90 -6.30 -24.63
C ALA A 264 -30.38 -7.48 -25.47
N ALA A 265 -29.99 -7.22 -26.72
CA ALA A 265 -29.35 -8.23 -27.57
C ALA A 265 -28.03 -8.73 -26.95
N GLU A 266 -27.21 -7.82 -26.44
CA GLU A 266 -25.95 -8.16 -25.76
C GLU A 266 -26.20 -8.73 -24.36
N SER A 267 -25.36 -9.69 -23.96
CA SER A 267 -25.34 -10.21 -22.60
C SER A 267 -24.58 -9.24 -21.69
N LEU A 268 -24.94 -9.22 -20.40
CA LEU A 268 -24.24 -8.43 -19.38
C LEU A 268 -22.78 -8.84 -19.18
N GLY A 269 -22.33 -9.99 -19.71
CA GLY A 269 -20.90 -10.37 -19.69
C GLY A 269 -20.29 -10.50 -18.28
N LEU A 270 -21.11 -10.79 -17.27
CA LEU A 270 -20.70 -10.91 -15.87
C LEU A 270 -20.16 -12.31 -15.57
N SER A 271 -19.24 -12.41 -14.61
CA SER A 271 -18.92 -13.71 -14.01
C SER A 271 -20.12 -14.24 -13.22
N SER A 272 -20.25 -15.55 -13.08
CA SER A 272 -21.35 -16.14 -12.30
C SER A 272 -21.35 -15.65 -10.85
N LEU A 273 -22.56 -15.42 -10.33
CA LEU A 273 -22.82 -15.20 -8.92
C LEU A 273 -22.51 -16.50 -8.17
N THR A 274 -21.75 -16.37 -7.09
CA THR A 274 -21.38 -17.44 -6.17
C THR A 274 -21.67 -16.97 -4.74
N LYS A 275 -21.49 -17.83 -3.73
CA LYS A 275 -21.55 -17.40 -2.32
C LYS A 275 -20.71 -16.14 -2.12
N GLY A 276 -21.28 -15.13 -1.48
CA GLY A 276 -20.57 -13.90 -1.19
C GLY A 276 -20.34 -13.02 -2.41
N LYS A 277 -21.13 -13.14 -3.49
CA LYS A 277 -21.19 -12.18 -4.62
C LYS A 277 -22.56 -11.54 -4.74
N LEU A 278 -22.58 -10.24 -4.97
CA LEU A 278 -23.74 -9.38 -5.08
C LEU A 278 -23.72 -8.67 -6.45
N LEU A 279 -24.71 -8.95 -7.29
CA LEU A 279 -24.98 -8.14 -8.47
C LEU A 279 -25.82 -6.96 -8.04
N SER A 280 -25.46 -5.73 -8.43
CA SER A 280 -26.28 -4.55 -8.20
C SER A 280 -26.48 -3.72 -9.46
N PHE A 281 -27.61 -3.03 -9.55
CA PHE A 281 -27.89 -2.07 -10.62
C PHE A 281 -28.63 -0.86 -10.05
N SER A 282 -28.44 0.29 -10.70
CA SER A 282 -29.12 1.54 -10.33
C SER A 282 -29.65 2.21 -11.59
N GLU A 283 -30.79 2.89 -11.47
CA GLU A 283 -31.45 3.58 -12.57
C GLU A 283 -32.19 4.84 -12.11
N PRO A 284 -32.59 5.72 -13.05
CA PRO A 284 -33.49 6.83 -12.78
C PRO A 284 -34.93 6.36 -12.55
N ALA A 285 -35.54 6.78 -11.43
CA ALA A 285 -36.86 6.36 -10.97
C ALA A 285 -37.90 6.04 -12.07
N ILE A 286 -38.13 4.76 -12.33
CA ILE A 286 -39.13 4.26 -13.31
C ILE A 286 -40.22 3.41 -12.67
N GLU A 287 -41.43 3.49 -13.22
CA GLU A 287 -42.54 2.62 -12.82
C GLU A 287 -42.39 1.25 -13.48
N VAL A 288 -42.35 0.20 -12.65
CA VAL A 288 -42.07 -1.18 -13.07
C VAL A 288 -43.11 -2.10 -12.48
N ASP A 289 -43.81 -2.87 -13.32
CA ASP A 289 -44.75 -3.92 -12.88
C ASP A 289 -44.13 -5.32 -12.94
N ARG A 290 -43.07 -5.53 -13.71
CA ARG A 290 -42.33 -6.80 -13.75
C ARG A 290 -40.82 -6.63 -13.87
N VAL A 291 -40.08 -7.59 -13.32
CA VAL A 291 -38.64 -7.76 -13.57
C VAL A 291 -38.41 -9.06 -14.31
N GLY A 292 -37.93 -8.96 -15.54
CA GLY A 292 -37.50 -10.09 -16.36
C GLY A 292 -36.04 -10.43 -16.11
N LEU A 293 -35.72 -11.72 -15.98
CA LEU A 293 -34.37 -12.24 -15.80
C LEU A 293 -34.10 -13.38 -16.78
N VAL A 294 -32.91 -13.37 -17.39
CA VAL A 294 -32.38 -14.49 -18.19
C VAL A 294 -31.15 -15.05 -17.48
N THR A 295 -31.22 -16.30 -17.03
CA THR A 295 -30.25 -16.89 -16.10
C THR A 295 -29.99 -18.37 -16.36
N ASN A 296 -28.97 -18.94 -15.73
CA ASN A 296 -28.87 -20.39 -15.51
C ASN A 296 -28.13 -20.69 -14.21
N LEU A 297 -28.32 -21.90 -13.68
CA LEU A 297 -27.55 -22.42 -12.56
C LEU A 297 -26.43 -23.33 -13.04
N ALA A 298 -25.39 -23.47 -12.23
CA ALA A 298 -24.40 -24.53 -12.33
C ALA A 298 -24.10 -25.11 -10.94
N TRP A 299 -23.70 -26.38 -10.91
CA TRP A 299 -23.47 -27.16 -9.68
C TRP A 299 -24.71 -27.27 -8.80
N SER A 300 -25.87 -27.45 -9.45
CA SER A 300 -27.19 -27.41 -8.81
C SER A 300 -27.95 -28.73 -8.83
N GLU A 301 -27.36 -29.82 -9.33
CA GLU A 301 -28.04 -31.09 -9.54
C GLU A 301 -28.68 -31.66 -8.27
N ASN A 302 -28.06 -31.45 -7.10
CA ASN A 302 -28.59 -31.95 -5.83
C ASN A 302 -29.59 -30.99 -5.14
N VAL A 303 -29.84 -29.80 -5.71
CA VAL A 303 -30.77 -28.82 -5.14
C VAL A 303 -32.22 -29.26 -5.40
N PRO A 304 -33.07 -29.42 -4.36
CA PRO A 304 -34.47 -29.82 -4.52
C PRO A 304 -35.31 -28.79 -5.27
N ASP A 305 -36.37 -29.25 -5.93
CA ASP A 305 -37.35 -28.40 -6.61
C ASP A 305 -37.93 -27.31 -5.68
N ASP A 306 -38.17 -26.12 -6.24
CA ASP A 306 -38.72 -24.94 -5.57
C ASP A 306 -37.88 -24.38 -4.41
N THR A 307 -36.63 -24.84 -4.25
CA THR A 307 -35.69 -24.31 -3.25
C THR A 307 -35.26 -22.90 -3.62
N THR A 308 -35.33 -21.96 -2.67
CA THR A 308 -34.80 -20.60 -2.88
C THR A 308 -33.28 -20.62 -2.98
N ILE A 309 -32.74 -20.32 -4.16
CA ILE A 309 -31.30 -20.34 -4.47
C ILE A 309 -30.69 -18.95 -4.53
N ALA A 310 -31.49 -17.91 -4.76
CA ALA A 310 -31.04 -16.52 -4.80
C ALA A 310 -32.19 -15.60 -4.38
N ARG A 311 -31.87 -14.33 -4.11
CA ARG A 311 -32.86 -13.29 -3.79
C ARG A 311 -32.64 -12.09 -4.67
N LEU A 312 -33.73 -11.58 -5.26
CA LEU A 312 -33.81 -10.27 -5.87
C LEU A 312 -34.30 -9.27 -4.82
N ARG A 313 -33.59 -8.17 -4.63
CA ARG A 313 -34.03 -7.02 -3.84
C ARG A 313 -34.18 -5.81 -4.77
N LEU A 314 -35.24 -5.03 -4.62
CA LEU A 314 -35.47 -3.82 -5.40
C LEU A 314 -35.60 -2.62 -4.46
N GLN A 315 -34.82 -1.57 -4.70
CA GLN A 315 -34.92 -0.30 -3.98
C GLN A 315 -35.98 0.59 -4.63
N LEU A 316 -36.85 1.19 -3.82
CA LEU A 316 -37.91 2.09 -4.26
C LEU A 316 -37.57 3.56 -3.94
N THR A 317 -38.19 4.50 -4.65
CA THR A 317 -38.01 5.95 -4.42
C THR A 317 -38.37 6.42 -3.01
N ASP A 318 -39.25 5.69 -2.32
CA ASP A 318 -39.69 6.02 -0.95
C ASP A 318 -38.79 5.40 0.15
N GLY A 319 -37.67 4.80 -0.24
CA GLY A 319 -36.71 4.16 0.66
C GLY A 319 -37.07 2.74 1.08
N ARG A 320 -38.21 2.19 0.66
CA ARG A 320 -38.55 0.79 0.93
C ARG A 320 -37.79 -0.17 0.02
N THR A 321 -37.68 -1.42 0.44
CA THR A 321 -37.07 -2.51 -0.34
C THR A 321 -38.05 -3.66 -0.51
N LEU A 322 -38.30 -4.08 -1.76
CA LEU A 322 -39.04 -5.30 -2.07
C LEU A 322 -38.08 -6.48 -2.21
N LYS A 323 -38.48 -7.67 -1.73
CA LYS A 323 -37.64 -8.87 -1.74
C LYS A 323 -38.39 -10.02 -2.40
N PHE A 324 -37.78 -10.66 -3.39
CA PHE A 324 -38.35 -11.77 -4.13
C PHE A 324 -37.38 -12.97 -4.12
N PRO A 325 -37.84 -14.18 -3.74
CA PRO A 325 -37.03 -15.38 -3.86
C PRO A 325 -36.90 -15.81 -5.32
N LEU A 326 -35.72 -16.27 -5.71
CA LEU A 326 -35.47 -16.98 -6.97
C LEU A 326 -35.28 -18.46 -6.65
N ARG A 327 -36.06 -19.33 -7.28
CA ARG A 327 -36.16 -20.74 -6.91
C ARG A 327 -35.69 -21.68 -8.02
N ALA A 328 -34.95 -22.72 -7.62
CA ALA A 328 -34.54 -23.79 -8.53
C ALA A 328 -35.77 -24.52 -9.09
N GLY A 329 -35.80 -24.74 -10.40
CA GLY A 329 -36.88 -25.39 -11.13
C GLY A 329 -38.13 -24.55 -11.38
N ALA A 330 -38.32 -23.43 -10.68
CA ALA A 330 -39.39 -22.48 -10.96
C ALA A 330 -38.89 -21.28 -11.76
N ASP A 331 -37.83 -20.62 -11.28
CA ASP A 331 -37.30 -19.37 -11.84
C ASP A 331 -36.06 -19.58 -12.71
N THR A 332 -35.27 -20.62 -12.40
CA THR A 332 -34.07 -21.00 -13.15
C THR A 332 -33.69 -22.46 -12.84
N SER A 333 -32.85 -23.08 -13.67
CA SER A 333 -32.44 -24.49 -13.51
C SER A 333 -30.97 -24.69 -13.93
N GLU A 334 -30.45 -25.89 -13.68
CA GLU A 334 -29.12 -26.34 -14.13
C GLU A 334 -28.94 -26.16 -15.65
N TRP A 335 -27.85 -25.50 -16.07
CA TRP A 335 -27.57 -25.22 -17.49
C TRP A 335 -27.41 -26.52 -18.30
N SER A 336 -26.84 -27.55 -17.68
CA SER A 336 -26.58 -28.86 -18.27
C SER A 336 -27.70 -29.89 -18.00
N TYR A 337 -28.94 -29.41 -17.83
CA TYR A 337 -30.10 -30.22 -17.43
C TYR A 337 -30.29 -31.52 -18.23
N ASP A 338 -30.09 -31.47 -19.56
CA ASP A 338 -30.29 -32.61 -20.46
C ASP A 338 -29.02 -33.48 -20.64
N ARG A 339 -27.91 -33.17 -19.95
CA ARG A 339 -26.73 -34.05 -19.88
C ARG A 339 -27.10 -35.36 -19.17
N PRO A 340 -26.89 -36.54 -19.76
CA PRO A 340 -27.42 -37.81 -19.23
C PRO A 340 -27.12 -38.07 -17.74
N GLU A 341 -25.89 -37.81 -17.30
CA GLU A 341 -25.49 -38.02 -15.90
C GLU A 341 -26.08 -37.00 -14.92
N ILE A 342 -26.35 -35.77 -15.38
CA ILE A 342 -27.01 -34.73 -14.59
C ILE A 342 -28.50 -35.03 -14.52
N ARG A 343 -29.11 -35.42 -15.64
CA ARG A 343 -30.52 -35.81 -15.74
C ARG A 343 -30.88 -36.94 -14.78
N ALA A 344 -29.96 -37.88 -14.54
CA ALA A 344 -30.15 -38.97 -13.58
C ALA A 344 -30.08 -38.55 -12.10
N ARG A 345 -29.45 -37.40 -11.80
CA ARG A 345 -29.17 -36.92 -10.43
C ARG A 345 -29.96 -35.68 -10.05
N ILE A 346 -30.46 -34.92 -11.03
CA ILE A 346 -31.10 -33.63 -10.84
C ILE A 346 -32.37 -33.74 -10.00
N ARG A 347 -32.49 -32.89 -8.97
CA ARG A 347 -33.59 -32.92 -7.99
C ARG A 347 -34.62 -31.79 -8.12
N HIS A 348 -34.46 -30.94 -9.13
CA HIS A 348 -35.40 -29.88 -9.47
C HIS A 348 -35.89 -30.04 -10.92
N ARG A 349 -37.07 -29.50 -11.23
CA ARG A 349 -37.64 -29.54 -12.59
C ARG A 349 -36.93 -28.56 -13.52
N ARG A 350 -37.25 -28.61 -14.82
CA ARG A 350 -36.74 -27.66 -15.80
C ARG A 350 -37.58 -26.39 -15.77
N ALA A 351 -36.96 -25.25 -15.49
CA ALA A 351 -37.58 -23.94 -15.59
C ALA A 351 -37.90 -23.59 -17.06
N ALA A 352 -38.62 -22.49 -17.28
CA ALA A 352 -38.95 -22.03 -18.63
C ALA A 352 -37.67 -21.72 -19.43
N VAL A 353 -37.49 -22.41 -20.55
CA VAL A 353 -36.28 -22.28 -21.39
C VAL A 353 -36.37 -21.00 -22.20
N ALA A 354 -35.35 -20.14 -22.06
CA ALA A 354 -35.16 -18.94 -22.87
C ALA A 354 -34.50 -19.31 -24.22
N SER A 355 -33.44 -20.10 -24.17
CA SER A 355 -32.74 -20.61 -25.36
C SER A 355 -32.00 -21.90 -25.03
N SER A 356 -31.73 -22.70 -26.07
CA SER A 356 -30.92 -23.91 -25.99
C SER A 356 -29.74 -23.82 -26.95
N TYR A 357 -28.63 -24.44 -26.60
CA TYR A 357 -27.45 -24.56 -27.47
C TYR A 357 -26.80 -25.94 -27.30
N GLN A 358 -26.23 -26.44 -28.38
CA GLN A 358 -25.57 -27.75 -28.39
C GLN A 358 -24.17 -27.64 -27.78
N VAL A 359 -23.85 -28.59 -26.89
CA VAL A 359 -22.52 -28.75 -26.30
C VAL A 359 -21.98 -30.09 -26.74
N ASN A 360 -20.74 -30.07 -27.26
CA ASN A 360 -19.99 -31.26 -27.62
C ASN A 360 -18.70 -31.28 -26.78
N ASP A 361 -18.68 -32.14 -25.77
CA ASP A 361 -17.53 -32.32 -24.89
C ASP A 361 -17.06 -33.79 -24.88
N ALA A 362 -16.03 -34.09 -24.08
CA ALA A 362 -15.46 -35.43 -24.00
C ALA A 362 -16.45 -36.50 -23.50
N GLN A 363 -17.64 -36.11 -23.02
CA GLN A 363 -18.70 -36.98 -22.53
C GLN A 363 -19.90 -37.09 -23.47
N GLY A 364 -19.90 -36.36 -24.60
CA GLY A 364 -20.84 -36.52 -25.70
C GLY A 364 -21.56 -35.23 -26.11
N ASN A 365 -22.64 -35.39 -26.87
CA ASN A 365 -23.49 -34.30 -27.34
C ASN A 365 -24.75 -34.19 -26.48
N TYR A 366 -25.04 -33.00 -25.97
CA TYR A 366 -26.28 -32.72 -25.24
C TYR A 366 -26.71 -31.26 -25.42
N ASP A 367 -28.00 -31.00 -25.18
CA ASP A 367 -28.54 -29.64 -25.13
C ASP A 367 -28.25 -29.00 -23.77
N ALA A 368 -27.64 -27.82 -23.81
CA ALA A 368 -27.55 -26.91 -22.69
C ALA A 368 -28.59 -25.80 -22.82
N HIS A 369 -29.02 -25.24 -21.69
CA HIS A 369 -30.11 -24.27 -21.64
C HIS A 369 -29.75 -23.00 -20.87
N ILE A 370 -30.41 -21.93 -21.28
CA ILE A 370 -30.56 -20.68 -20.53
C ILE A 370 -32.05 -20.52 -20.24
N PHE A 371 -32.40 -20.05 -19.06
CA PHE A 371 -33.78 -19.98 -18.55
C PHE A 371 -34.26 -18.54 -18.42
N ILE A 372 -35.57 -18.35 -18.42
CA ILE A 372 -36.24 -17.07 -18.23
C ILE A 372 -37.26 -17.13 -17.10
N THR A 373 -37.31 -16.08 -16.30
CA THR A 373 -38.41 -15.80 -15.36
C THR A 373 -38.82 -14.32 -15.44
N ALA A 374 -40.06 -14.03 -15.09
CA ALA A 374 -40.57 -12.67 -14.96
C ALA A 374 -41.38 -12.52 -13.67
N ILE A 375 -40.87 -11.70 -12.76
CA ILE A 375 -41.38 -11.53 -11.40
C ILE A 375 -42.32 -10.34 -11.38
N ALA A 376 -43.57 -10.54 -10.95
CA ALA A 376 -44.56 -9.47 -10.83
C ALA A 376 -44.39 -8.65 -9.54
N LEU A 377 -44.50 -7.33 -9.66
CA LEU A 377 -44.37 -6.38 -8.56
C LEU A 377 -45.75 -5.87 -8.09
N PRO A 378 -45.91 -5.57 -6.79
CA PRO A 378 -47.16 -5.04 -6.27
C PRO A 378 -47.33 -3.55 -6.62
N LYS A 379 -48.38 -3.20 -7.37
CA LYS A 379 -48.82 -1.82 -7.66
C LYS A 379 -47.82 -0.95 -8.45
N ALA A 380 -47.07 -1.54 -9.39
CA ALA A 380 -46.17 -0.83 -10.30
C ALA A 380 -45.31 0.27 -9.62
N PRO A 381 -44.51 -0.07 -8.60
CA PRO A 381 -43.79 0.94 -7.83
C PRO A 381 -42.71 1.63 -8.68
N LYS A 382 -42.29 2.82 -8.23
CA LYS A 382 -41.10 3.48 -8.76
C LYS A 382 -39.85 2.85 -8.18
N VAL A 383 -39.16 2.06 -8.99
CA VAL A 383 -37.88 1.42 -8.68
C VAL A 383 -36.77 2.42 -8.96
N THR A 384 -35.66 2.36 -8.22
CA THR A 384 -34.44 3.16 -8.45
C THR A 384 -33.17 2.30 -8.57
N GLY A 385 -33.32 0.99 -8.42
CA GLY A 385 -32.22 0.02 -8.42
C GLY A 385 -32.61 -1.34 -7.88
N GLY A 386 -31.67 -2.27 -7.93
CA GLY A 386 -31.85 -3.60 -7.38
C GLY A 386 -30.54 -4.37 -7.14
N GLU A 387 -30.69 -5.47 -6.43
CA GLU A 387 -29.62 -6.38 -6.04
C GLU A 387 -30.03 -7.84 -6.28
N ILE A 388 -29.12 -8.68 -6.76
CA ILE A 388 -29.31 -10.13 -6.86
C ILE A 388 -28.13 -10.83 -6.19
N ALA A 389 -28.42 -11.75 -5.27
CA ALA A 389 -27.39 -12.56 -4.63
C ALA A 389 -27.86 -13.98 -4.31
N ILE A 390 -26.92 -14.92 -4.28
CA ILE A 390 -27.19 -16.34 -3.95
C ILE A 390 -27.47 -16.47 -2.46
N VAL A 391 -28.47 -17.28 -2.10
CA VAL A 391 -28.70 -17.65 -0.70
C VAL A 391 -27.68 -18.72 -0.32
N PRO A 392 -26.73 -18.45 0.60
CA PRO A 392 -25.73 -19.43 0.97
C PRO A 392 -26.37 -20.61 1.71
N ASP A 393 -26.06 -21.84 1.29
CA ASP A 393 -26.46 -23.06 1.99
C ASP A 393 -25.29 -24.05 2.00
N PRO A 394 -24.88 -24.57 3.17
CA PRO A 394 -23.78 -25.52 3.28
C PRO A 394 -23.97 -26.82 2.49
N ARG A 395 -25.22 -27.19 2.15
CA ARG A 395 -25.53 -28.42 1.40
C ARG A 395 -25.11 -28.35 -0.07
N TRP A 396 -24.90 -27.16 -0.62
CA TRP A 396 -24.50 -26.92 -2.01
C TRP A 396 -23.53 -25.74 -2.07
N PRO A 397 -22.28 -25.95 -1.61
CA PRO A 397 -21.28 -24.88 -1.47
C PRO A 397 -20.81 -24.29 -2.81
N ASP A 398 -20.87 -25.09 -3.88
CA ASP A 398 -20.39 -24.73 -5.21
C ASP A 398 -21.50 -24.14 -6.11
N LEU A 399 -22.73 -24.01 -5.57
CA LEU A 399 -23.86 -23.46 -6.31
C LEU A 399 -23.52 -22.08 -6.87
N SER A 400 -23.73 -21.94 -8.18
CA SER A 400 -23.52 -20.67 -8.88
C SER A 400 -24.67 -20.37 -9.83
N MET A 401 -24.87 -19.09 -10.12
CA MET A 401 -25.92 -18.60 -11.00
C MET A 401 -25.34 -17.56 -11.95
N SER A 402 -25.49 -17.77 -13.25
CA SER A 402 -25.15 -16.75 -14.24
C SER A 402 -26.38 -15.90 -14.53
N VAL A 403 -26.20 -14.57 -14.52
CA VAL A 403 -27.24 -13.60 -14.90
C VAL A 403 -26.82 -12.98 -16.22
N PHE A 404 -27.48 -13.38 -17.30
CA PHE A 404 -27.14 -12.93 -18.64
C PHE A 404 -27.80 -11.60 -18.97
N ARG A 405 -29.07 -11.42 -18.57
CA ARG A 405 -29.86 -10.22 -18.92
C ARG A 405 -30.89 -9.90 -17.82
N ILE A 406 -31.17 -8.61 -17.68
CA ILE A 406 -32.16 -8.06 -16.77
C ILE A 406 -32.97 -7.00 -17.55
N SER A 407 -34.29 -7.05 -17.42
CA SER A 407 -35.20 -6.03 -17.95
C SER A 407 -36.19 -5.61 -16.89
N LEU A 408 -36.38 -4.29 -16.75
CA LEU A 408 -37.44 -3.70 -15.96
C LEU A 408 -38.59 -3.38 -16.90
N ILE A 409 -39.79 -3.90 -16.62
CA ILE A 409 -40.91 -3.92 -17.56
C ILE A 409 -42.09 -3.17 -16.95
N ASN A 410 -42.75 -2.38 -17.78
CA ASN A 410 -44.04 -1.78 -17.51
C ASN A 410 -45.01 -2.26 -18.61
N GLU A 411 -45.72 -3.36 -18.34
CA GLU A 411 -46.71 -3.95 -19.24
C GLU A 411 -47.87 -2.98 -19.50
N HIS A 412 -48.26 -2.17 -18.52
CA HIS A 412 -49.35 -1.19 -18.67
C HIS A 412 -49.04 -0.11 -19.73
N GLU A 413 -47.81 0.37 -19.79
CA GLU A 413 -47.35 1.35 -20.79
C GLU A 413 -46.73 0.71 -22.04
N GLY A 414 -46.58 -0.62 -22.06
CA GLY A 414 -45.88 -1.34 -23.13
C GLY A 414 -44.40 -0.98 -23.24
N LYS A 415 -43.76 -0.55 -22.14
CA LYS A 415 -42.34 -0.14 -22.11
C LYS A 415 -41.47 -1.22 -21.48
N THR A 416 -40.26 -1.35 -22.02
CA THR A 416 -39.23 -2.25 -21.49
C THR A 416 -37.92 -1.51 -21.41
N TYR A 417 -37.32 -1.54 -20.23
CA TYR A 417 -36.07 -0.89 -19.87
C TYR A 417 -35.01 -1.97 -19.67
N ALA A 418 -34.30 -2.32 -20.74
CA ALA A 418 -33.26 -3.36 -20.68
C ALA A 418 -31.96 -2.78 -20.10
N LEU A 419 -31.38 -3.48 -19.13
CA LEU A 419 -30.14 -3.03 -18.50
C LEU A 419 -28.92 -3.36 -19.38
N GLY A 420 -28.07 -2.36 -19.60
CA GLY A 420 -26.77 -2.52 -20.26
C GLY A 420 -25.65 -2.92 -19.29
N ARG A 421 -24.51 -3.38 -19.82
CA ARG A 421 -23.31 -3.73 -19.03
C ARG A 421 -22.87 -2.59 -18.10
N ASN A 422 -22.97 -1.35 -18.56
CA ASN A 422 -22.60 -0.12 -17.86
C ASN A 422 -23.53 0.24 -16.68
N MET A 423 -24.69 -0.41 -16.57
CA MET A 423 -25.68 -0.17 -15.52
C MET A 423 -25.60 -1.18 -14.36
N VAL A 424 -24.73 -2.19 -14.48
CA VAL A 424 -24.67 -3.32 -13.54
C VAL A 424 -23.25 -3.50 -12.99
N SER A 425 -23.13 -3.64 -11.66
CA SER A 425 -21.89 -4.05 -10.98
C SER A 425 -22.02 -5.46 -10.42
N LEU A 426 -20.87 -6.11 -10.21
CA LEU A 426 -20.78 -7.39 -9.52
C LEU A 426 -19.70 -7.27 -8.44
N ASP A 427 -20.15 -7.20 -7.20
CA ASP A 427 -19.36 -6.98 -5.99
C ASP A 427 -19.42 -8.24 -5.10
N ASN A 428 -18.74 -8.25 -3.94
CA ASN A 428 -18.89 -9.36 -2.98
C ASN A 428 -20.09 -9.09 -2.03
N GLU A 429 -21.03 -10.04 -1.92
CA GLU A 429 -22.16 -10.00 -0.98
C GLU A 429 -21.64 -10.06 0.45
N THR A 430 -21.99 -9.01 1.19
CA THR A 430 -21.65 -8.83 2.58
C THR A 430 -22.67 -9.57 3.44
N GLU A 431 -22.19 -10.42 4.36
CA GLU A 431 -23.06 -11.14 5.29
C GLU A 431 -24.01 -10.15 6.00
N THR A 432 -25.28 -10.52 6.06
CA THR A 432 -26.36 -9.70 6.63
C THR A 432 -26.06 -9.44 8.11
N PRO A 433 -26.27 -8.20 8.61
CA PRO A 433 -25.91 -7.81 9.97
C PRO A 433 -26.94 -8.31 10.99
N GLU A 434 -26.93 -9.60 11.31
CA GLU A 434 -27.59 -10.11 12.52
C GLU A 434 -26.60 -10.99 13.28
N ALA A 435 -26.27 -10.56 14.49
CA ALA A 435 -25.35 -11.16 15.45
C ALA A 435 -23.84 -10.95 15.22
N LYS A 436 -23.38 -9.71 15.44
CA LYS A 436 -22.22 -9.41 16.30
C LYS A 436 -22.38 -7.99 16.84
N THR A 437 -22.62 -7.92 18.15
CA THR A 437 -22.22 -6.86 19.10
C THR A 437 -22.24 -5.40 18.62
N GLN A 438 -23.03 -4.59 19.33
CA GLN A 438 -22.96 -3.12 19.46
C GLN A 438 -21.84 -2.44 18.65
N PRO A 439 -22.16 -1.49 17.75
CA PRO A 439 -21.12 -0.74 17.04
C PRO A 439 -20.21 -0.06 18.06
N SER A 440 -18.96 -0.53 18.12
CA SER A 440 -17.87 0.21 18.74
C SER A 440 -17.84 1.59 18.10
N PRO A 441 -17.65 2.69 18.85
CA PRO A 441 -17.61 4.03 18.26
C PRO A 441 -16.64 4.03 17.08
N ALA A 442 -17.10 4.54 15.94
CA ALA A 442 -16.38 4.49 14.68
C ALA A 442 -14.97 5.07 14.87
N ARG A 443 -13.95 4.22 14.76
CA ARG A 443 -12.54 4.63 14.79
C ARG A 443 -12.28 5.78 13.81
N TRP A 444 -12.96 5.71 12.67
CA TRP A 444 -12.86 6.66 11.56
C TRP A 444 -14.15 7.47 11.45
N ASN A 445 -14.03 8.78 11.62
CA ASN A 445 -15.14 9.72 11.42
C ASN A 445 -14.91 10.48 10.11
N LEU A 446 -15.89 10.48 9.21
CA LEU A 446 -15.81 11.29 7.99
C LEU A 446 -15.88 12.78 8.38
N VAL A 447 -14.82 13.54 8.10
CA VAL A 447 -14.69 14.95 8.50
C VAL A 447 -14.72 15.93 7.32
N ALA A 448 -14.35 15.48 6.13
CA ALA A 448 -14.47 16.27 4.91
C ALA A 448 -14.51 15.40 3.66
N GLN A 449 -15.04 15.95 2.58
CA GLN A 449 -15.08 15.33 1.25
C GLN A 449 -14.66 16.34 0.19
N THR A 450 -13.87 15.90 -0.76
CA THR A 450 -13.49 16.67 -1.95
C THR A 450 -14.10 16.03 -3.21
N LYS A 451 -13.67 16.48 -4.40
CA LYS A 451 -14.15 15.88 -5.65
C LYS A 451 -13.72 14.43 -5.78
N TYR A 452 -12.50 14.09 -5.33
CA TYR A 452 -11.92 12.75 -5.51
C TYR A 452 -11.53 12.03 -4.22
N VAL A 453 -11.56 12.69 -3.06
CA VAL A 453 -11.03 12.14 -1.80
C VAL A 453 -12.02 12.32 -0.66
N ASP A 454 -12.19 11.26 0.13
CA ASP A 454 -12.84 11.32 1.45
C ASP A 454 -11.76 11.41 2.53
N ILE A 455 -11.94 12.32 3.48
CA ILE A 455 -11.02 12.55 4.60
C ILE A 455 -11.69 12.07 5.89
N TYR A 456 -11.10 11.06 6.51
CA TYR A 456 -11.53 10.52 7.79
C TYR A 456 -10.58 10.90 8.91
N GLU A 457 -11.09 11.24 10.09
CA GLU A 457 -10.31 11.42 11.31
C GLU A 457 -10.30 10.13 12.14
N ASN A 458 -9.10 9.69 12.54
CA ASN A 458 -8.88 8.61 13.49
C ASN A 458 -9.08 9.12 14.93
N GLY A 459 -10.18 8.75 15.56
CA GLY A 459 -10.46 9.09 16.97
C GLY A 459 -9.53 8.41 17.97
N ARG A 460 -8.72 7.43 17.54
CA ARG A 460 -7.77 6.69 18.38
C ARG A 460 -6.32 7.15 18.22
N ALA A 461 -6.03 8.10 17.33
CA ALA A 461 -4.67 8.56 17.05
C ALA A 461 -3.99 9.09 18.32
N MET A 462 -2.79 8.59 18.61
CA MET A 462 -2.02 9.06 19.75
C MET A 462 -1.33 10.40 19.45
N ALA A 463 -0.94 11.11 20.51
CA ALA A 463 -0.06 12.27 20.38
C ALA A 463 1.31 11.85 19.80
N ARG A 464 2.05 12.81 19.24
CA ARG A 464 3.38 12.52 18.67
C ARG A 464 4.40 12.08 19.72
N ALA A 465 4.21 12.50 20.96
CA ALA A 465 4.98 12.11 22.12
C ALA A 465 4.03 11.87 23.31
N TRP A 466 4.29 10.84 24.11
CA TRP A 466 3.54 10.55 25.33
C TRP A 466 4.42 9.86 26.37
N LEU A 467 3.95 9.79 27.61
CA LEU A 467 4.66 9.13 28.71
C LEU A 467 3.92 7.85 29.11
N ALA A 468 4.60 6.72 29.02
CA ALA A 468 4.11 5.42 29.46
C ALA A 468 4.75 5.05 30.82
N PRO A 469 4.00 5.09 31.94
CA PRO A 469 4.52 4.76 33.28
C PRO A 469 4.84 3.28 33.49
N GLU A 470 4.27 2.39 32.69
CA GLU A 470 4.46 0.95 32.79
C GLU A 470 5.28 0.42 31.62
N THR A 471 5.98 -0.69 31.85
CA THR A 471 6.75 -1.36 30.81
C THR A 471 6.46 -2.85 30.79
N GLN A 472 6.38 -3.42 29.59
CA GLN A 472 6.26 -4.87 29.40
C GLN A 472 7.38 -5.32 28.46
N VAL A 473 8.16 -6.30 28.92
CA VAL A 473 9.23 -6.88 28.10
C VAL A 473 8.66 -8.03 27.27
N LEU A 474 8.78 -7.92 25.95
CA LEU A 474 8.31 -8.91 24.98
C LEU A 474 9.38 -9.11 23.90
N ASN A 475 9.40 -10.30 23.29
CA ASN A 475 10.17 -10.48 22.05
C ASN A 475 9.49 -9.74 20.88
N GLU A 476 10.22 -9.58 19.79
CA GLU A 476 9.78 -8.83 18.60
C GLU A 476 8.44 -9.31 18.04
N ALA A 477 8.23 -10.62 17.93
CA ALA A 477 7.01 -11.21 17.36
C ALA A 477 5.79 -10.96 18.26
N ALA A 478 5.91 -11.27 19.55
CA ALA A 478 4.84 -11.06 20.53
C ALA A 478 4.47 -9.57 20.65
N MET A 479 5.45 -8.67 20.60
CA MET A 479 5.21 -7.24 20.63
C MET A 479 4.35 -6.78 19.45
N LEU A 480 4.66 -7.26 18.24
CA LEU A 480 3.92 -6.92 17.03
C LEU A 480 2.49 -7.47 17.06
N GLU A 481 2.29 -8.68 17.59
CA GLU A 481 0.95 -9.26 17.80
C GLU A 481 0.12 -8.43 18.78
N VAL A 482 0.70 -8.01 19.91
CA VAL A 482 0.03 -7.14 20.87
C VAL A 482 -0.41 -5.82 20.24
N ILE A 483 0.42 -5.22 19.39
CA ILE A 483 0.09 -3.98 18.69
C ILE A 483 -1.05 -4.19 17.67
N ARG A 484 -1.06 -5.33 16.95
CA ARG A 484 -2.05 -5.65 15.92
C ARG A 484 -3.40 -6.07 16.48
N ASP A 485 -3.42 -6.72 17.64
CA ASP A 485 -4.66 -7.16 18.27
C ASP A 485 -5.17 -6.14 19.31
N GLY A 486 -4.32 -5.20 19.73
CA GLY A 486 -4.60 -4.25 20.79
C GLY A 486 -4.76 -4.92 22.16
N LYS A 487 -4.27 -6.14 22.33
CA LYS A 487 -4.45 -6.99 23.52
C LYS A 487 -3.20 -7.81 23.78
N PHE A 488 -2.94 -8.09 25.06
CA PHE A 488 -1.95 -9.06 25.48
C PHE A 488 -2.46 -10.50 25.27
N ALA A 489 -1.54 -11.47 25.32
CA ALA A 489 -1.85 -12.90 25.11
C ALA A 489 -2.82 -13.47 26.16
N ASP A 490 -2.94 -12.84 27.34
CA ASP A 490 -3.90 -13.19 28.39
C ASP A 490 -5.31 -12.59 28.14
N GLY A 491 -5.48 -11.84 27.04
CA GLY A 491 -6.73 -11.18 26.66
C GLY A 491 -6.92 -9.79 27.27
N SER A 492 -6.02 -9.34 28.15
CA SER A 492 -6.07 -7.99 28.70
C SER A 492 -5.80 -6.94 27.62
N LYS A 493 -6.47 -5.79 27.69
CA LYS A 493 -6.35 -4.74 26.67
C LYS A 493 -5.01 -4.02 26.81
N TRP A 494 -4.29 -3.84 25.71
CA TRP A 494 -3.10 -3.02 25.68
C TRP A 494 -3.45 -1.55 25.42
N ASP A 495 -2.92 -0.66 26.25
CA ASP A 495 -3.00 0.78 26.07
C ASP A 495 -1.59 1.38 26.04
N ALA A 496 -1.15 1.76 24.84
CA ALA A 496 0.14 2.39 24.60
C ALA A 496 0.36 3.68 25.40
N SER A 497 -0.70 4.39 25.83
CA SER A 497 -0.56 5.58 26.67
C SER A 497 -0.12 5.27 28.09
N THR A 498 -0.24 4.01 28.53
CA THR A 498 0.12 3.55 29.87
C THR A 498 1.28 2.58 29.87
N THR A 499 1.34 1.67 28.89
CA THR A 499 2.29 0.55 28.85
C THR A 499 3.17 0.59 27.60
N ALA A 500 4.46 0.85 27.78
CA ALA A 500 5.48 0.78 26.74
C ALA A 500 6.00 -0.66 26.58
N LEU A 501 6.11 -1.14 25.34
CA LEU A 501 6.64 -2.47 25.04
C LEU A 501 8.15 -2.38 24.74
N LEU A 502 8.96 -3.19 25.44
CA LEU A 502 10.43 -3.19 25.33
C LEU A 502 10.96 -4.59 24.96
N GLU A 503 12.08 -4.66 24.24
CA GLU A 503 12.71 -5.94 23.87
C GLU A 503 13.59 -6.52 24.99
N ALA A 504 14.05 -5.67 25.90
CA ALA A 504 14.92 -6.04 27.01
C ALA A 504 14.53 -5.25 28.26
N PRO A 505 14.73 -5.81 29.47
CA PRO A 505 14.51 -5.09 30.70
C PRO A 505 15.46 -3.89 30.79
N LEU A 506 14.95 -2.79 31.34
CA LEU A 506 15.76 -1.61 31.63
C LEU A 506 16.78 -1.95 32.72
N ARG A 507 17.93 -1.27 32.68
CA ARG A 507 18.96 -1.40 33.73
C ARG A 507 18.51 -0.82 35.07
N GLU A 508 17.57 0.13 35.04
CA GLU A 508 16.94 0.72 36.22
C GLU A 508 15.44 0.42 36.16
N GLU A 509 14.87 -0.07 37.27
CA GLU A 509 13.45 -0.36 37.37
C GLU A 509 12.64 0.94 37.29
N VAL A 510 11.92 1.14 36.19
CA VAL A 510 10.82 2.10 36.11
C VAL A 510 9.67 1.49 36.90
N ARG A 511 9.56 1.83 38.19
CA ARG A 511 8.43 1.42 39.02
C ARG A 511 7.23 2.33 38.75
N GLN A 512 6.08 1.70 38.57
CA GLN A 512 4.75 2.26 38.31
C GLN A 512 4.62 3.76 38.66
N GLY A 513 4.58 4.60 37.62
CA GLY A 513 4.31 6.03 37.73
C GLY A 513 2.84 6.38 37.45
N ALA A 514 2.47 7.63 37.73
CA ALA A 514 1.18 8.20 37.31
C ALA A 514 1.31 8.85 35.91
N PRO A 515 0.20 9.11 35.20
CA PRO A 515 0.22 9.74 33.88
C PRO A 515 0.96 11.08 33.92
N GLY A 516 1.73 11.38 32.88
CA GLY A 516 2.39 12.67 32.72
C GLY A 516 2.10 13.32 31.38
N GLN A 517 2.70 14.48 31.15
CA GLN A 517 2.53 15.23 29.90
C GLN A 517 3.85 15.26 29.12
N ALA A 518 3.76 15.09 27.80
CA ALA A 518 4.87 15.30 26.88
C ALA A 518 4.40 16.24 25.76
N GLN A 519 5.21 17.26 25.47
CA GLN A 519 4.94 18.23 24.42
C GLN A 519 6.19 18.44 23.59
N ILE A 520 6.06 18.27 22.27
CA ILE A 520 7.12 18.63 21.35
C ILE A 520 7.22 20.15 21.30
N THR A 521 8.40 20.69 21.59
CA THR A 521 8.68 22.14 21.54
C THR A 521 9.47 22.53 20.31
N ARG A 522 10.14 21.56 19.67
CA ARG A 522 10.89 21.75 18.43
C ARG A 522 10.86 20.49 17.60
N TYR A 523 10.55 20.62 16.31
CA TYR A 523 10.53 19.50 15.37
C TYR A 523 11.29 19.87 14.09
N GLU A 524 12.46 19.26 13.89
CA GLU A 524 13.33 19.43 12.72
C GLU A 524 13.84 18.08 12.21
N PRO A 525 14.26 17.98 10.93
CA PRO A 525 14.70 16.71 10.34
C PRO A 525 15.83 16.00 11.11
N ASN A 526 16.70 16.76 11.77
CA ASN A 526 17.84 16.25 12.53
C ASN A 526 17.76 16.53 14.04
N ARG A 527 16.67 17.14 14.54
CA ARG A 527 16.51 17.47 15.96
C ARG A 527 15.05 17.54 16.38
N ILE A 528 14.70 16.88 17.49
CA ILE A 528 13.37 16.95 18.10
C ILE A 528 13.55 17.19 19.59
N ASP A 529 12.97 18.28 20.10
CA ASP A 529 13.01 18.62 21.52
C ASP A 529 11.62 18.40 22.12
N VAL A 530 11.56 17.72 23.26
CA VAL A 530 10.34 17.35 23.97
C VAL A 530 10.42 17.84 25.41
N SER A 531 9.50 18.72 25.79
CA SER A 531 9.28 19.10 27.19
C SER A 531 8.36 18.08 27.84
N THR A 532 8.73 17.60 29.03
CA THR A 532 7.98 16.57 29.75
C THR A 532 7.74 16.98 31.20
N ARG A 533 6.62 16.51 31.74
CA ARG A 533 6.30 16.50 33.17
C ARG A 533 5.82 15.11 33.52
N ALA A 534 6.65 14.35 34.21
CA ALA A 534 6.38 13.00 34.66
C ALA A 534 6.09 13.01 36.17
N ASP A 535 4.94 12.49 36.59
CA ASP A 535 4.57 12.41 38.00
C ASP A 535 5.26 11.23 38.72
N GLY A 536 5.84 10.30 37.95
CA GLY A 536 6.68 9.19 38.40
C GLY A 536 7.68 8.81 37.31
N PRO A 537 8.58 7.83 37.55
CA PRO A 537 9.39 7.25 36.49
C PRO A 537 8.51 6.76 35.33
N ALA A 538 8.92 7.04 34.09
CA ALA A 538 8.15 6.68 32.90
C ALA A 538 9.06 6.53 31.68
N ILE A 539 8.55 5.88 30.63
CA ILE A 539 9.15 5.90 29.31
C ILE A 539 8.51 7.03 28.49
N LEU A 540 9.32 7.99 28.06
CA LEU A 540 8.93 8.86 26.97
C LEU A 540 8.94 8.04 25.69
N VAL A 541 7.78 7.92 25.05
CA VAL A 541 7.64 7.36 23.71
C VAL A 541 7.45 8.48 22.73
N LEU A 542 8.24 8.46 21.66
CA LEU A 542 8.12 9.36 20.52
C LEU A 542 7.72 8.52 19.31
N SER A 543 6.63 8.88 18.64
CA SER A 543 6.12 8.25 17.42
C SER A 543 7.03 8.55 16.20
N GLU A 544 8.32 8.27 16.35
CA GLU A 544 9.38 8.38 15.36
C GLU A 544 10.18 7.09 15.33
N ASN A 545 10.58 6.68 14.13
CA ASN A 545 11.32 5.44 13.94
C ASN A 545 12.61 5.41 14.75
N HIS A 546 12.85 4.34 15.50
CA HIS A 546 14.14 4.08 16.11
C HIS A 546 15.15 3.76 15.00
N TYR A 547 16.04 4.71 14.73
CA TYR A 547 17.01 4.60 13.65
C TYR A 547 18.44 4.89 14.12
N PRO A 548 19.44 4.07 13.72
CA PRO A 548 20.83 4.29 14.11
C PRO A 548 21.34 5.68 13.73
N GLY A 549 21.95 6.37 14.71
CA GLY A 549 22.50 7.72 14.53
C GLY A 549 21.74 8.79 15.31
N TRP A 550 20.50 8.54 15.70
CA TRP A 550 19.81 9.36 16.69
C TRP A 550 20.38 9.14 18.09
N ARG A 551 20.60 10.24 18.80
CA ARG A 551 21.08 10.27 20.19
C ARG A 551 20.09 11.05 21.04
N ALA A 552 19.84 10.57 22.25
CA ALA A 552 19.00 11.25 23.21
C ALA A 552 19.84 11.96 24.28
N TYR A 553 19.35 13.09 24.75
CA TYR A 553 19.90 13.85 25.86
C TYR A 553 18.78 14.23 26.82
N LEU A 554 18.95 13.90 28.10
CA LEU A 554 18.05 14.28 29.18
C LEU A 554 18.69 15.44 29.96
N ASP A 555 18.07 16.62 29.92
CA ASP A 555 18.59 17.84 30.55
C ASP A 555 20.07 18.12 30.19
N GLY A 556 20.40 17.88 28.91
CA GLY A 556 21.73 18.06 28.34
C GLY A 556 22.72 16.89 28.57
N ARG A 557 22.35 15.86 29.34
CA ARG A 557 23.20 14.68 29.57
C ARG A 557 22.83 13.55 28.60
N ALA A 558 23.83 12.93 27.97
CA ALA A 558 23.58 11.83 27.05
C ALA A 558 22.94 10.64 27.78
N VAL A 559 21.85 10.12 27.22
CA VAL A 559 21.12 8.95 27.72
C VAL A 559 20.93 7.93 26.60
N GLU A 560 20.60 6.69 26.98
CA GLU A 560 20.32 5.63 26.02
C GLU A 560 19.03 5.92 25.26
N THR A 561 19.10 5.85 23.92
CA THR A 561 17.90 5.84 23.08
C THR A 561 17.33 4.42 23.08
N LEU A 562 16.10 4.28 23.56
CA LEU A 562 15.39 3.01 23.61
C LEU A 562 14.62 2.77 22.32
N ARG A 563 14.50 1.50 21.93
CA ARG A 563 13.49 1.05 20.96
C ARG A 563 12.26 0.61 21.74
N VAL A 564 11.14 1.23 21.45
CA VAL A 564 9.88 1.07 22.17
C VAL A 564 8.79 0.76 21.14
N ASP A 565 7.78 -0.02 21.53
CA ASP A 565 6.60 -0.31 20.68
C ASP A 565 7.02 -0.72 19.25
N TYR A 566 7.87 -1.75 19.21
CA TYR A 566 8.43 -2.44 18.05
C TYR A 566 9.47 -1.66 17.24
N ASN A 567 9.16 -0.42 16.85
CA ASN A 567 10.08 0.41 16.06
C ASN A 567 10.02 1.91 16.40
N LEU A 568 9.30 2.32 17.43
CA LEU A 568 9.33 3.69 17.90
C LEU A 568 10.57 3.94 18.77
N ARG A 569 10.91 5.21 19.00
CA ARG A 569 12.03 5.58 19.87
C ARG A 569 11.53 6.11 21.20
N GLY A 570 12.31 5.90 22.24
CA GLY A 570 12.00 6.44 23.56
C GLY A 570 13.21 6.68 24.43
N VAL A 571 12.94 7.21 25.62
CA VAL A 571 13.93 7.50 26.67
C VAL A 571 13.29 7.20 28.02
N ALA A 572 14.01 6.54 28.92
CA ALA A 572 13.59 6.40 30.30
C ALA A 572 13.78 7.73 31.04
N LEU A 573 12.72 8.20 31.72
CA LEU A 573 12.69 9.44 32.46
C LEU A 573 12.47 9.16 33.95
N PRO A 574 13.19 9.86 34.84
CA PRO A 574 12.80 9.95 36.24
C PRO A 574 11.55 10.84 36.41
N ALA A 575 11.00 10.85 37.61
CA ALA A 575 9.92 11.78 37.97
C ALA A 575 10.43 13.23 37.96
N GLY A 576 9.61 14.15 37.46
CA GLY A 576 9.93 15.58 37.41
C GLY A 576 9.65 16.22 36.05
N GLN A 577 10.14 17.44 35.89
CA GLN A 577 10.11 18.16 34.62
C GLN A 577 11.45 18.00 33.93
N HIS A 578 11.42 17.59 32.67
CA HIS A 578 12.64 17.33 31.90
C HIS A 578 12.53 17.85 30.48
N LEU A 579 13.66 18.29 29.94
CA LEU A 579 13.83 18.55 28.52
C LEU A 579 14.59 17.38 27.89
N VAL A 580 13.93 16.70 26.96
CA VAL A 580 14.52 15.59 26.20
C VAL A 580 14.84 16.08 24.79
N GLU A 581 16.11 16.03 24.40
CA GLU A 581 16.57 16.33 23.04
C GLU A 581 16.92 15.03 22.32
N PHE A 582 16.31 14.80 21.16
CA PHE A 582 16.75 13.80 20.19
C PHE A 582 17.51 14.52 19.08
N ALA A 583 18.77 14.14 18.84
CA ALA A 583 19.59 14.72 17.77
C ALA A 583 20.15 13.64 16.84
N TYR A 584 20.00 13.83 15.53
CA TYR A 584 20.55 12.93 14.52
C TYR A 584 22.02 13.26 14.25
N ARG A 585 22.92 12.45 14.82
CA ARG A 585 24.38 12.58 14.72
C ARG A 585 25.02 11.23 14.36
N PRO A 586 24.81 10.75 13.12
CA PRO A 586 25.30 9.45 12.69
C PRO A 586 26.83 9.41 12.65
N LYS A 587 27.42 8.32 13.17
CA LYS A 587 28.88 8.12 13.15
C LYS A 587 29.43 8.05 11.72
N SER A 588 28.64 7.59 10.75
CA SER A 588 29.04 7.48 9.35
C SER A 588 29.46 8.82 8.74
N VAL A 589 28.76 9.91 9.05
CA VAL A 589 29.12 11.26 8.56
C VAL A 589 30.44 11.72 9.16
N LEU A 590 30.66 11.49 10.46
CA LEU A 590 31.92 11.84 11.13
C LEU A 590 33.10 11.01 10.60
N ILE A 591 32.90 9.70 10.39
CA ILE A 591 33.90 8.81 9.79
C ILE A 591 34.20 9.24 8.35
N GLY A 592 33.17 9.49 7.54
CA GLY A 592 33.32 9.96 6.16
C GLY A 592 34.05 11.30 6.07
N MET A 593 33.77 12.23 6.98
CA MET A 593 34.49 13.49 7.10
C MET A 593 35.97 13.26 7.47
N ALA A 594 36.25 12.42 8.46
CA ALA A 594 37.62 12.09 8.86
C ALA A 594 38.42 11.42 7.72
N MET A 595 37.79 10.48 7.00
CA MET A 595 38.37 9.84 5.82
C MET A 595 38.64 10.85 4.71
N SER A 596 37.71 11.77 4.45
CA SER A 596 37.89 12.83 3.45
C SER A 596 39.04 13.76 3.80
N LEU A 597 39.14 14.20 5.07
CA LEU A 597 40.25 15.02 5.56
C LEU A 597 41.58 14.29 5.46
N PHE A 598 41.61 13.00 5.80
CA PHE A 598 42.81 12.15 5.66
C PHE A 598 43.24 12.00 4.20
N ALA A 599 42.28 11.79 3.28
CA ALA A 599 42.56 11.73 1.85
C ALA A 599 43.11 13.07 1.31
N ILE A 600 42.53 14.20 1.72
CA ILE A 600 43.02 15.55 1.37
C ILE A 600 44.46 15.75 1.88
N ALA A 601 44.75 15.33 3.11
CA ALA A 601 46.10 15.41 3.67
C ALA A 601 47.09 14.58 2.85
N LEU A 602 46.77 13.31 2.54
CA LEU A 602 47.61 12.44 1.71
C LEU A 602 47.88 13.03 0.32
N LEU A 603 46.85 13.57 -0.33
CA LEU A 603 46.98 14.20 -1.65
C LEU A 603 47.86 15.45 -1.60
N SER A 604 47.67 16.28 -0.56
CA SER A 604 48.47 17.48 -0.34
C SER A 604 49.94 17.13 -0.12
N THR A 605 50.22 16.13 0.73
CA THR A 605 51.58 15.60 0.93
C THR A 605 52.17 15.05 -0.36
N GLY A 606 51.40 14.26 -1.13
CA GLY A 606 51.84 13.74 -2.43
C GLY A 606 52.19 14.85 -3.44
N ILE A 607 51.40 15.92 -3.49
CA ILE A 607 51.67 17.10 -4.34
C ILE A 607 52.95 17.82 -3.87
N LEU A 608 53.12 18.02 -2.56
CA LEU A 608 54.30 18.67 -1.98
C LEU A 608 55.58 17.87 -2.24
N VAL A 609 55.52 16.55 -2.06
CA VAL A 609 56.64 15.63 -2.34
C VAL A 609 56.99 15.66 -3.83
N ASN A 610 56.01 15.57 -4.73
CA ASN A 610 56.25 15.62 -6.18
C ASN A 610 56.86 16.97 -6.62
N ARG A 611 56.42 18.10 -6.04
CA ARG A 611 57.03 19.42 -6.27
C ARG A 611 58.49 19.48 -5.80
N LYS A 612 58.81 18.80 -4.70
CA LYS A 612 60.17 18.73 -4.17
C LYS A 612 61.09 17.88 -5.05
N TYR A 613 60.62 16.74 -5.55
CA TYR A 613 61.35 15.91 -6.51
C TYR A 613 61.60 16.61 -7.86
N LYS A 614 60.60 17.30 -8.41
CA LYS A 614 60.79 18.13 -9.62
C LYS A 614 61.79 19.28 -9.47
N LYS A 615 62.02 19.76 -8.24
CA LYS A 615 63.03 20.78 -7.92
C LYS A 615 64.44 20.20 -7.72
N LEU A 616 64.58 18.88 -7.60
CA LEU A 616 65.86 18.18 -7.45
C LEU A 616 66.37 17.62 -8.79
N ASP A 617 65.48 17.46 -9.78
CA ASP A 617 65.80 17.04 -11.16
C ASP A 617 66.02 18.21 -12.15
N LEU A 618 65.91 19.46 -11.68
CA LEU A 618 66.30 20.70 -12.37
C LEU A 618 67.51 21.29 -11.66
#